data_AF-A0A7S2WGM1-F1
#
_entry.id   AF-A0A7S2WGM1-F1
#
_cell.length_a   1.000
_cell.length_b   1.000
_cell.length_c   1.000
_cell.angle_alpha   90.00
_cell.angle_beta   90.00
_cell.angle_gamma   90.00
#
_symmetry.space_group_name_H-M   'P 1'
#
loop_
_entity.id
_entity.type
_entity.pdbx_description
1 polymer ?
#
loop_
_entity_poly.entity_id
_entity_poly.type
_entity_poly.pdbx_seq_one_letter_code
_entity_poly.pdbx_strand_id
1 'polypeptide(L)'
;LSLDQNIETEVHLLKKSLLTQVGVQEYSKTSEWINPSASFILPCVFCMECNESRDIDLCVLPLPDEEQEMKWLCDGCGVPYDPNYIERRLVDIIDQKLVRYQFQDLRCKKTKRIATRALSRQSDCSERLQLDITGKEMISQLLVLRNLAKFYELGWLLETIEGALKSFKTK
;
A
#
# COMPACT_ATOMS: atom_id res chain seq x y z
N LEU A 1 -1.91 -16.73 2.70
CA LEU A 1 -1.44 -17.61 3.78
C LEU A 1 -2.66 -18.09 4.56
N SER A 2 -3.07 -19.34 4.40
CA SER A 2 -4.01 -20.01 5.31
C SER A 2 -3.21 -20.89 6.26
N LEU A 3 -3.63 -21.00 7.52
CA LEU A 3 -3.08 -21.98 8.45
C LEU A 3 -3.32 -23.39 7.89
N ASP A 4 -2.44 -24.34 8.23
CA ASP A 4 -2.66 -25.76 7.95
C ASP A 4 -3.93 -26.21 8.69
N GLN A 5 -4.81 -26.94 8.00
CA GLN A 5 -6.11 -27.38 8.52
C GLN A 5 -5.97 -28.22 9.80
N ASN A 6 -4.83 -28.89 9.98
CA ASN A 6 -4.59 -29.73 11.15
C ASN A 6 -4.35 -28.93 12.44
N ILE A 7 -3.82 -27.71 12.33
CA ILE A 7 -3.49 -26.85 13.49
C ILE A 7 -4.49 -25.72 13.70
N GLU A 8 -5.42 -25.53 12.77
CA GLU A 8 -6.34 -24.39 12.77
C GLU A 8 -7.21 -24.36 14.04
N THR A 9 -7.70 -25.52 14.48
CA THR A 9 -8.51 -25.67 15.70
C THR A 9 -7.72 -25.34 16.96
N GLU A 10 -6.48 -25.82 17.07
CA GLU A 10 -5.60 -25.60 18.21
C GLU A 10 -5.21 -24.12 18.33
N VAL A 11 -4.82 -23.50 17.20
CA VAL A 11 -4.49 -22.07 17.13
C VAL A 11 -5.70 -21.22 17.48
N HIS A 12 -6.90 -21.59 17.04
CA HIS A 12 -8.13 -20.89 17.39
C HIS A 12 -8.46 -20.98 18.89
N LEU A 13 -8.30 -22.16 19.51
CA LEU A 13 -8.49 -22.33 20.96
C LEU A 13 -7.47 -21.53 21.77
N LEU A 14 -6.22 -21.48 21.31
CA LEU A 14 -5.16 -20.70 21.94
C LEU A 14 -5.46 -19.19 21.85
N LYS A 15 -5.85 -18.71 20.67
CA LYS A 15 -6.25 -17.30 20.45
C LYS A 15 -7.37 -16.90 21.41
N LYS A 16 -8.41 -17.73 21.53
CA LYS A 16 -9.53 -17.47 22.43
C LYS A 16 -9.11 -17.40 23.90
N SER A 17 -8.27 -18.34 24.34
CA SER A 17 -7.76 -18.41 25.71
C SER A 17 -6.91 -17.17 26.05
N LEU A 18 -6.00 -16.78 25.14
CA LEU A 18 -5.15 -15.60 25.31
C LEU A 18 -5.95 -14.30 25.34
N LEU A 19 -6.92 -14.13 24.43
CA LEU A 19 -7.78 -12.95 24.42
C LEU A 19 -8.61 -12.82 25.70
N THR A 20 -9.10 -13.95 26.24
CA THR A 20 -9.81 -13.98 27.52
C THR A 20 -8.91 -13.53 28.67
N GLN A 21 -7.65 -13.97 28.69
CA GLN A 21 -6.68 -13.58 29.72
C GLN A 21 -6.33 -12.08 29.68
N VAL A 22 -6.33 -11.48 28.48
CA VAL A 22 -6.09 -10.03 28.28
C VAL A 22 -7.39 -9.22 28.45
N GLY A 23 -8.54 -9.86 28.63
CA GLY A 23 -9.84 -9.19 28.79
C GLY A 23 -10.41 -8.59 27.49
N VAL A 24 -9.96 -9.07 26.33
CA VAL A 24 -10.40 -8.62 24.99
C VAL A 24 -11.36 -9.65 24.40
N GLN A 25 -12.45 -9.19 23.79
CA GLN A 25 -13.43 -10.08 23.16
C GLN A 25 -12.91 -10.66 21.84
N GLU A 26 -13.25 -11.91 21.55
CA GLU A 26 -12.80 -12.64 20.35
C GLU A 26 -13.23 -12.00 19.02
N TYR A 27 -14.34 -11.25 19.03
CA TYR A 27 -14.92 -10.58 17.86
C TYR A 27 -14.83 -9.05 17.97
N SER A 28 -13.98 -8.52 18.85
CA SER A 28 -13.73 -7.08 18.88
C SER A 28 -12.84 -6.68 17.70
N LYS A 29 -13.00 -5.42 17.24
CA LYS A 29 -12.09 -4.85 16.22
C LYS A 29 -10.61 -4.88 16.62
N THR A 30 -10.32 -4.99 17.92
CA THR A 30 -8.96 -5.06 18.47
C THR A 30 -8.34 -6.46 18.43
N SER A 31 -9.14 -7.52 18.23
CA SER A 31 -8.68 -8.91 18.14
C SER A 31 -8.63 -9.45 16.71
N GLU A 32 -9.04 -8.63 15.73
CA GLU A 32 -8.78 -8.86 14.32
C GLU A 32 -7.27 -8.75 14.06
N TRP A 33 -6.70 -9.79 13.48
CA TRP A 33 -5.31 -9.74 13.04
C TRP A 33 -5.23 -8.81 11.83
N ILE A 34 -4.42 -7.77 11.95
CA ILE A 34 -4.11 -6.84 10.88
C ILE A 34 -2.63 -7.01 10.62
N ASN A 35 -2.24 -7.28 9.37
CA ASN A 35 -0.84 -7.38 9.02
C ASN A 35 -0.10 -6.09 9.44
N PRO A 36 0.85 -6.15 10.38
CA PRO A 36 1.57 -4.96 10.82
C PRO A 36 2.56 -4.45 9.76
N SER A 37 2.95 -5.30 8.79
CA SER A 37 3.81 -4.87 7.70
C SER A 37 3.00 -4.14 6.63
N ALA A 38 3.57 -3.06 6.10
CA ALA A 38 3.08 -2.48 4.87
C ALA A 38 3.38 -3.47 3.74
N SER A 39 2.42 -3.67 2.83
CA SER A 39 2.64 -4.37 1.57
C SER A 39 2.55 -3.39 0.42
N PHE A 40 3.45 -3.53 -0.56
CA PHE A 40 3.38 -2.77 -1.79
C PHE A 40 3.65 -3.70 -2.96
N ILE A 41 2.56 -4.10 -3.60
CA ILE A 41 2.59 -5.01 -4.73
C ILE A 41 2.69 -4.21 -6.02
N LEU A 42 3.77 -4.43 -6.77
CA LEU A 42 3.95 -3.92 -8.10
C LEU A 42 3.34 -4.92 -9.09
N PRO A 43 2.22 -4.58 -9.76
CA PRO A 43 1.54 -5.52 -10.64
C PRO A 43 2.24 -5.66 -11.99
N CYS A 44 2.13 -6.85 -12.57
CA CYS A 44 2.53 -7.19 -13.94
C CYS A 44 3.96 -6.73 -14.29
N VAL A 45 4.94 -7.10 -13.48
CA VAL A 45 6.36 -6.91 -13.78
C VAL A 45 6.79 -7.99 -14.76
N PHE A 46 7.29 -7.57 -15.92
CA PHE A 46 7.80 -8.47 -16.96
C PHE A 46 9.28 -8.76 -16.75
N CYS A 47 9.65 -10.04 -16.77
CA CYS A 47 11.05 -10.44 -16.83
C CYS A 47 11.55 -10.41 -18.27
N MET A 48 12.71 -9.79 -18.51
CA MET A 48 13.28 -9.67 -19.86
C MET A 48 13.80 -11.00 -20.42
N GLU A 49 14.11 -11.97 -19.56
CA GLU A 49 14.67 -13.27 -19.94
C GLU A 49 13.59 -14.34 -20.18
N CYS A 50 12.67 -14.53 -19.23
CA CYS A 50 11.61 -15.54 -19.38
C CYS A 50 10.31 -15.00 -19.98
N ASN A 51 10.21 -13.67 -20.19
CA ASN A 51 9.04 -12.97 -20.71
C ASN A 51 7.74 -13.24 -19.94
N GLU A 52 7.86 -13.65 -18.68
CA GLU A 52 6.73 -13.90 -17.81
C GLU A 52 6.38 -12.64 -17.01
N SER A 53 5.09 -12.36 -16.87
CA SER A 53 4.58 -11.26 -16.05
C SER A 53 4.14 -11.76 -14.69
N ARG A 54 4.66 -11.17 -13.61
CA ARG A 54 4.28 -11.52 -12.24
C ARG A 54 4.11 -10.27 -11.38
N ASP A 55 3.32 -10.42 -10.31
CA ASP A 55 3.17 -9.38 -9.31
C ASP A 55 4.29 -9.53 -8.27
N ILE A 56 5.00 -8.44 -7.97
CA ILE A 56 6.13 -8.45 -7.03
C ILE A 56 5.76 -7.66 -5.80
N ASP A 57 5.79 -8.28 -4.61
CA ASP A 57 5.71 -7.53 -3.36
C ASP A 57 7.08 -6.98 -2.99
N LEU A 58 7.24 -5.66 -3.09
CA LEU A 58 8.51 -4.98 -2.85
C LEU A 58 8.83 -4.83 -1.34
N CYS A 59 7.85 -5.09 -0.47
CA CYS A 59 8.01 -5.03 0.99
C CYS A 59 8.35 -6.40 1.60
N VAL A 60 8.18 -7.50 0.86
CA VAL A 60 8.63 -8.82 1.28
C VAL A 60 10.11 -8.91 0.95
N LEU A 61 10.93 -8.73 1.97
CA LEU A 61 12.39 -8.78 1.90
C LEU A 61 12.85 -10.07 1.19
N PRO A 62 13.85 -10.03 0.27
CA PRO A 62 14.72 -11.17 0.11
C PRO A 62 15.40 -11.42 1.46
N LEU A 63 15.42 -12.66 1.93
CA LEU A 63 16.05 -13.05 3.20
C LEU A 63 17.48 -12.47 3.23
N PRO A 64 17.89 -11.80 4.32
CA PRO A 64 19.22 -11.21 4.42
C PRO A 64 20.24 -12.32 4.62
N ASP A 65 20.70 -12.91 3.52
CA ASP A 65 22.02 -13.54 3.50
C ASP A 65 23.05 -12.41 3.29
N GLU A 66 23.97 -12.30 4.26
CA GLU A 66 24.75 -11.08 4.61
C GLU A 66 25.70 -10.51 3.54
N GLU A 67 25.67 -11.00 2.29
CA GLU A 67 26.60 -10.58 1.23
C GLU A 67 25.94 -10.34 -0.14
N GLN A 68 24.63 -10.58 -0.29
CA GLN A 68 23.95 -10.35 -1.56
C GLN A 68 23.30 -8.98 -1.60
N GLU A 69 23.69 -8.18 -2.60
CA GLU A 69 22.94 -6.99 -3.03
C GLU A 69 21.45 -7.32 -3.07
N MET A 70 20.64 -6.58 -2.31
CA MET A 70 19.19 -6.75 -2.17
C MET A 70 18.51 -6.59 -3.54
N LYS A 71 18.42 -7.69 -4.28
CA LYS A 71 17.90 -7.73 -5.64
C LYS A 71 16.54 -8.42 -5.67
N TRP A 72 15.62 -7.86 -6.44
CA TRP A 72 14.37 -8.53 -6.79
C TRP A 72 14.66 -9.59 -7.83
N LEU A 73 14.46 -10.86 -7.48
CA LEU A 73 14.69 -11.99 -8.39
C LEU A 73 13.38 -12.43 -9.03
N CYS A 74 13.45 -12.91 -10.27
CA CYS A 74 12.33 -13.57 -10.91
C CYS A 74 12.17 -14.99 -10.36
N ASP A 75 10.98 -15.36 -9.88
CA ASP A 75 10.69 -16.71 -9.36
C ASP A 75 10.90 -17.82 -10.41
N GLY A 76 10.75 -17.51 -11.71
CA GLY A 76 10.84 -18.49 -12.78
C GLY A 76 12.29 -18.83 -13.18
N CYS A 77 13.13 -17.80 -13.37
CA CYS A 77 14.49 -17.97 -13.88
C CYS A 77 15.59 -17.55 -12.90
N GLY A 78 15.25 -16.96 -11.76
CA GLY A 78 16.21 -16.47 -10.76
C GLY A 78 17.00 -15.22 -11.18
N VAL A 79 16.71 -14.64 -12.35
CA VAL A 79 17.40 -13.45 -12.86
C VAL A 79 16.92 -12.21 -12.10
N PRO A 80 17.83 -11.31 -11.68
CA PRO A 80 17.44 -10.06 -11.05
C PRO A 80 16.75 -9.11 -12.02
N TYR A 81 15.67 -8.47 -11.57
CA TYR A 81 15.04 -7.38 -12.30
C TYR A 81 15.94 -6.14 -12.32
N ASP A 82 15.88 -5.37 -13.42
CA ASP A 82 16.58 -4.09 -13.52
C ASP A 82 15.98 -3.10 -12.51
N PRO A 83 16.79 -2.57 -11.57
CA PRO A 83 16.30 -1.61 -10.59
C PRO A 83 15.79 -0.32 -11.23
N ASN A 84 16.34 0.12 -12.37
CA ASN A 84 15.89 1.33 -13.06
C ASN A 84 14.49 1.14 -13.65
N TYR A 85 14.21 -0.06 -14.19
CA TYR A 85 12.88 -0.41 -14.69
C TYR A 85 11.84 -0.38 -13.58
N ILE A 86 12.15 -0.96 -12.42
CA ILE A 86 11.27 -0.96 -11.25
C ILE A 86 11.09 0.47 -10.72
N GLU A 87 12.16 1.24 -10.61
CA GLU A 87 12.10 2.63 -10.16
C GLU A 87 11.18 3.48 -11.03
N ARG A 88 11.34 3.38 -12.36
CA ARG A 88 10.47 4.09 -13.31
C ARG A 88 9.02 3.72 -13.15
N ARG A 89 8.73 2.43 -13.02
CA ARG A 89 7.36 1.93 -12.79
C ARG A 89 6.76 2.47 -11.50
N LEU A 90 7.56 2.57 -10.44
CA LEU A 90 7.13 3.14 -9.16
C LEU A 90 6.82 4.63 -9.28
N VAL A 91 7.63 5.38 -10.01
CA VAL A 91 7.37 6.81 -10.29
C VAL A 91 6.07 6.97 -11.07
N ASP A 92 5.88 6.19 -12.15
CA ASP A 92 4.64 6.24 -12.94
C ASP A 92 3.39 5.96 -12.07
N ILE A 93 3.47 5.01 -11.15
CA ILE A 93 2.37 4.68 -10.22
C ILE A 93 2.09 5.84 -9.26
N ILE A 94 3.13 6.49 -8.73
CA ILE A 94 2.97 7.66 -7.86
C ILE A 94 2.28 8.79 -8.61
N ASP A 95 2.73 9.08 -9.83
CA ASP A 95 2.13 10.13 -10.66
C ASP A 95 0.66 9.83 -10.94
N GLN A 96 0.33 8.59 -11.29
CA GLN A 96 -1.06 8.17 -11.46
C GLN A 96 -1.88 8.31 -10.17
N LYS A 97 -1.31 7.97 -9.01
CA LYS A 97 -1.96 8.14 -7.71
C LYS A 97 -2.18 9.62 -7.37
N LEU A 98 -1.20 10.48 -7.66
CA LEU A 98 -1.30 11.93 -7.45
C LEU A 98 -2.36 12.55 -8.34
N VAL A 99 -2.38 12.20 -9.64
CA VAL A 99 -3.41 12.61 -10.59
C VAL A 99 -4.78 12.15 -10.08
N ARG A 100 -4.92 10.87 -9.70
CA ARG A 100 -6.18 10.35 -9.14
C ARG A 100 -6.62 11.10 -7.89
N TYR A 101 -5.69 11.46 -7.01
CA TYR A 101 -6.00 12.24 -5.81
C TYR A 101 -6.47 13.67 -6.15
N GLN A 102 -5.89 14.30 -7.17
CA GLN A 102 -6.26 15.65 -7.60
C GLN A 102 -7.62 15.68 -8.32
N PHE A 103 -7.89 14.68 -9.15
CA PHE A 103 -9.11 14.57 -9.96
C PHE A 103 -10.19 13.67 -9.35
N GLN A 104 -10.06 13.32 -8.07
CA GLN A 104 -11.06 12.48 -7.39
C GLN A 104 -12.43 13.16 -7.32
N ASP A 105 -13.47 12.34 -7.27
CA ASP A 105 -14.82 12.81 -7.00
C ASP A 105 -14.99 13.27 -5.54
N LEU A 106 -15.93 14.19 -5.36
CA LEU A 106 -16.40 14.58 -4.05
C LEU A 106 -17.71 13.86 -3.72
N ARG A 107 -17.85 13.34 -2.50
CA ARG A 107 -19.07 12.66 -2.04
C ARG A 107 -19.76 13.43 -0.92
N CYS A 108 -21.08 13.41 -0.90
CA CYS A 108 -21.85 13.89 0.24
C CYS A 108 -21.58 13.02 1.47
N LYS A 109 -21.29 13.64 2.62
CA LYS A 109 -21.07 12.92 3.88
C LYS A 109 -22.27 12.05 4.30
N LYS A 110 -23.49 12.55 4.10
CA LYS A 110 -24.74 11.90 4.54
C LYS A 110 -25.28 10.89 3.53
N THR A 111 -25.39 11.26 2.25
CA THR A 111 -26.02 10.40 1.23
C THR A 111 -25.04 9.53 0.46
N LYS A 112 -23.73 9.78 0.59
CA LYS A 112 -22.65 9.10 -0.15
C LYS A 112 -22.72 9.22 -1.69
N ARG A 113 -23.65 10.04 -2.19
CA ARG A 113 -23.77 10.36 -3.62
C ARG A 113 -22.62 11.27 -4.06
N ILE A 114 -22.21 11.09 -5.31
CA ILE A 114 -21.18 11.90 -5.97
C ILE A 114 -21.74 13.29 -6.26
N ALA A 115 -20.92 14.32 -6.07
CA ALA A 115 -21.25 15.69 -6.44
C ALA A 115 -21.28 15.83 -7.96
N THR A 116 -22.44 16.18 -8.52
CA THR A 116 -22.63 16.36 -9.97
C THR A 116 -22.41 17.80 -10.42
N ARG A 117 -22.52 18.77 -9.49
CA ARG A 117 -22.41 20.20 -9.78
C ARG A 117 -20.99 20.68 -9.51
N ALA A 118 -20.34 21.25 -10.53
CA ALA A 118 -19.05 21.91 -10.37
C ALA A 118 -19.16 23.11 -9.42
N LEU A 119 -18.07 23.40 -8.69
CA LEU A 119 -17.90 24.58 -7.81
C LEU A 119 -18.89 24.70 -6.63
N SER A 120 -19.72 23.68 -6.38
CA SER A 120 -20.66 23.68 -5.27
C SER A 120 -19.96 23.35 -3.95
N ARG A 121 -20.15 24.19 -2.92
CA ARG A 121 -19.57 23.96 -1.58
C ARG A 121 -20.36 22.94 -0.76
N GLN A 122 -21.62 22.69 -1.13
CA GLN A 122 -22.55 21.81 -0.44
C GLN A 122 -23.19 20.86 -1.46
N SER A 123 -23.62 19.70 -0.95
CA SER A 123 -24.41 18.73 -1.71
C SER A 123 -25.87 19.17 -1.86
N ASP A 124 -26.65 18.46 -2.69
CA ASP A 124 -28.08 18.74 -2.89
C ASP A 124 -28.92 18.62 -1.61
N CYS A 125 -28.41 17.93 -0.58
CA CYS A 125 -29.02 17.85 0.75
C CYS A 125 -28.41 18.83 1.76
N SER A 126 -27.75 19.89 1.29
CA SER A 126 -27.09 20.95 2.07
C SER A 126 -25.97 20.48 3.02
N GLU A 127 -25.53 19.23 2.89
CA GLU A 127 -24.44 18.67 3.68
C GLU A 127 -23.08 18.90 3.02
N ARG A 128 -21.99 18.89 3.81
CA ARG A 128 -20.62 19.06 3.29
C ARG A 128 -20.20 17.90 2.37
N LEU A 129 -19.44 18.25 1.35
CA LEU A 129 -18.74 17.32 0.48
C LEU A 129 -17.43 16.88 1.14
N GLN A 130 -17.09 15.60 0.99
CA GLN A 130 -15.83 15.01 1.43
C GLN A 130 -15.08 14.42 0.23
N LEU A 131 -13.76 14.32 0.37
CA LEU A 131 -12.89 13.57 -0.54
C LEU A 131 -13.20 12.06 -0.43
N ASP A 132 -13.06 11.35 -1.54
CA ASP A 132 -13.14 9.89 -1.57
C ASP A 132 -11.85 9.27 -1.03
N ILE A 133 -10.70 9.79 -1.48
CA ILE A 133 -9.37 9.49 -0.99
C ILE A 133 -8.93 10.61 -0.05
N THR A 134 -8.75 10.28 1.22
CA THR A 134 -8.33 11.28 2.20
C THR A 134 -6.87 11.66 2.03
N GLY A 135 -6.52 12.91 2.35
CA GLY A 135 -5.11 13.32 2.34
C GLY A 135 -4.23 12.50 3.30
N LYS A 136 -4.79 12.04 4.43
CA LYS A 136 -4.09 11.16 5.37
C LYS A 136 -3.72 9.82 4.73
N GLU A 137 -4.67 9.22 4.01
CA GLU A 137 -4.46 7.96 3.30
C GLU A 137 -3.39 8.10 2.19
N MET A 138 -3.47 9.19 1.41
CA MET A 138 -2.46 9.46 0.39
C MET A 138 -1.06 9.66 1.01
N ILE A 139 -0.96 10.41 2.11
CA ILE A 139 0.31 10.59 2.83
C ILE A 139 0.83 9.26 3.37
N SER A 140 -0.03 8.38 3.93
CA SER A 140 0.43 7.07 4.41
C SER A 140 1.00 6.22 3.28
N GLN A 141 0.40 6.23 2.09
CA GLN A 141 0.93 5.50 0.93
C GLN A 141 2.29 6.06 0.48
N LEU A 142 2.43 7.39 0.43
CA LEU A 142 3.70 8.04 0.10
C LEU A 142 4.81 7.74 1.12
N LEU A 143 4.47 7.62 2.41
CA LEU A 143 5.44 7.28 3.46
C LEU A 143 5.96 5.84 3.33
N VAL A 144 5.09 4.88 2.99
CA VAL A 144 5.51 3.49 2.70
C VAL A 144 6.50 3.47 1.54
N LEU A 145 6.15 4.14 0.43
CA LEU A 145 7.02 4.24 -0.73
C LEU A 145 8.32 5.00 -0.44
N ARG A 146 8.30 6.00 0.44
CA ARG A 146 9.52 6.71 0.87
C ARG A 146 10.49 5.78 1.60
N ASN A 147 9.97 4.95 2.50
CA ASN A 147 10.80 4.00 3.24
C ASN A 147 11.39 2.95 2.29
N LEU A 148 10.60 2.52 1.32
CA LEU A 148 11.05 1.62 0.26
C LEU A 148 12.15 2.24 -0.60
N ALA A 149 11.96 3.48 -1.06
CA ALA A 149 12.95 4.20 -1.84
C ALA A 149 14.28 4.38 -1.09
N LYS A 150 14.22 4.62 0.23
CA LYS A 150 15.41 4.69 1.09
C LYS A 150 16.09 3.34 1.27
N PHE A 151 15.31 2.27 1.40
CA PHE A 151 15.83 0.93 1.63
C PHE A 151 16.58 0.39 0.39
N TYR A 152 16.03 0.62 -0.80
CA TYR A 152 16.63 0.18 -2.08
C TYR A 152 17.46 1.27 -2.78
N GLU A 153 17.75 2.38 -2.09
CA GLU A 153 18.55 3.50 -2.61
C GLU A 153 18.06 4.08 -3.97
N LEU A 154 16.74 4.13 -4.17
CA LEU A 154 16.09 4.64 -5.38
C LEU A 154 16.02 6.17 -5.35
N GLY A 155 17.01 6.83 -5.94
CA GLY A 155 17.19 8.28 -5.87
C GLY A 155 16.08 9.11 -6.55
N TRP A 156 15.67 8.73 -7.75
CA TRP A 156 14.65 9.46 -8.51
C TRP A 156 13.27 9.32 -7.86
N LEU A 157 12.97 8.12 -7.39
CA LEU A 157 11.74 7.84 -6.64
C LEU A 157 11.69 8.68 -5.35
N LEU A 158 12.79 8.73 -4.60
CA LEU A 158 12.88 9.49 -3.36
C LEU A 158 12.65 10.98 -3.59
N GLU A 159 13.30 11.56 -4.59
CA GLU A 159 13.13 12.99 -4.94
C GLU A 159 11.65 13.31 -5.27
N THR A 160 11.03 12.47 -6.11
CA THR A 160 9.62 12.63 -6.52
C THR A 160 8.68 12.59 -5.31
N ILE A 161 8.88 11.63 -4.39
CA ILE A 161 8.07 11.50 -3.17
C ILE A 161 8.28 12.68 -2.22
N GLU A 162 9.52 13.13 -2.03
CA GLU A 162 9.80 14.28 -1.16
C GLU A 162 9.22 15.58 -1.73
N GLY A 163 9.25 15.74 -3.05
CA GLY A 163 8.54 16.81 -3.76
C GLY A 163 7.04 16.78 -3.46
N ALA A 164 6.40 15.62 -3.67
CA ALA A 164 4.97 15.45 -3.40
C ALA A 164 4.62 15.72 -1.92
N LEU A 165 5.40 15.18 -0.98
CA LEU A 165 5.17 15.38 0.46
C LEU A 165 5.29 16.84 0.89
N LYS A 166 6.17 17.64 0.28
CA LYS A 166 6.27 19.09 0.54
C LYS A 166 4.98 19.81 0.14
N SER A 167 4.37 19.43 -0.98
CA SER A 167 3.09 19.99 -1.44
C SER A 167 1.92 19.69 -0.49
N PHE A 168 1.95 18.57 0.24
CA PHE A 168 0.91 18.25 1.24
C PHE A 168 1.09 18.99 2.58
N LYS A 169 2.33 19.39 2.93
CA LYS A 169 2.64 20.08 4.19
C LYS A 169 2.39 21.59 4.15
N THR A 170 2.15 22.17 2.98
CA THR A 170 1.86 23.60 2.82
C THR A 170 0.40 23.87 3.24
N LYS A 171 0.18 23.94 4.55
CA LYS A 171 -1.00 24.54 5.18
C LYS A 171 -0.59 25.28 6.44
#